data_AF-A0A529YE19-F1
#
_entry.id   AF-A0A529YE19-F1
#
_cell.length_a   1.000
_cell.length_b   1.000
_cell.length_c   1.000
_cell.angle_alpha   90.00
_cell.angle_beta   90.00
_cell.angle_gamma   90.00
#
_symmetry.space_group_name_H-M   'P 1'
#
loop_
_entity.id
_entity.type
_entity.pdbx_description
1 polymer ?
#
loop_
_entity_poly.entity_id
_entity_poly.type
_entity_poly.pdbx_seq_one_letter_code
_entity_poly.pdbx_strand_id
1 'polypeptide(L)'
;MLPLIALFLAAFAFGTTEFVIAGVLPEVAQGLGVSVPTAGYLVSGYACGIAIGGPLLALMTSKVSRKTLLIRLTIAFTLGQVACALAPDFTAMLMLRIATAVAHGCYFGVAMVVAVSLVREDQRGRAVAVILSGLTVSNVIGVPAGT
;
A
#
# COMPACT_ATOMS: atom_id res chain seq x y z
N MET A 1 5.74 21.14 -6.06
CA MET A 1 4.50 20.41 -6.45
C MET A 1 4.80 19.04 -7.04
N LEU A 2 5.71 18.90 -8.00
CA LEU A 2 6.03 17.60 -8.61
C LEU A 2 6.30 16.45 -7.60
N PRO A 3 7.04 16.64 -6.49
CA PRO A 3 7.24 15.56 -5.52
C PRO A 3 5.94 15.16 -4.79
N LEU A 4 5.05 16.11 -4.48
CA LEU A 4 3.77 15.81 -3.83
C LEU A 4 2.83 15.03 -4.77
N ILE A 5 2.86 15.33 -6.08
CA ILE A 5 2.12 14.58 -7.09
C ILE A 5 2.62 13.13 -7.14
N ALA A 6 3.94 12.91 -7.07
CA ALA A 6 4.49 11.55 -7.02
C ALA A 6 4.03 10.79 -5.77
N LEU A 7 4.02 11.44 -4.60
CA LEU A 7 3.52 10.84 -3.35
C LEU A 7 2.01 10.52 -3.44
N PHE A 8 1.22 11.42 -4.02
CA PHE A 8 -0.20 11.20 -4.31
C PHE A 8 -0.42 10.00 -5.23
N LEU A 9 0.32 9.90 -6.35
CA LEU A 9 0.18 8.79 -7.30
C LEU A 9 0.51 7.43 -6.67
N ALA A 10 1.53 7.39 -5.81
CA ALA A 10 1.85 6.19 -5.06
C ALA A 10 0.75 5.84 -4.04
N ALA A 11 0.23 6.82 -3.31
CA ALA A 11 -0.89 6.62 -2.39
C ALA A 11 -2.14 6.10 -3.12
N PHE A 12 -2.43 6.65 -4.31
CA PHE A 12 -3.48 6.15 -5.19
C PHE A 12 -3.24 4.68 -5.59
N ALA A 13 -2.06 4.36 -6.11
CA ALA A 13 -1.74 2.99 -6.54
C ALA A 13 -1.82 1.97 -5.39
N PHE A 14 -1.34 2.34 -4.21
CA PHE A 14 -1.41 1.50 -3.02
C PHE A 14 -2.85 1.31 -2.55
N GLY A 15 -3.63 2.39 -2.46
CA GLY A 15 -5.04 2.32 -2.09
C GLY A 15 -5.86 1.47 -3.08
N THR A 16 -5.63 1.63 -4.38
CA THR A 16 -6.31 0.80 -5.39
C THR A 16 -6.04 -0.67 -5.16
N THR A 17 -4.78 -1.02 -4.97
CA THR A 17 -4.33 -2.40 -4.80
C THR A 17 -4.81 -3.03 -3.49
N GLU A 18 -4.82 -2.24 -2.41
CA GLU A 18 -5.29 -2.69 -1.11
C GLU A 18 -6.79 -2.92 -1.13
N PHE A 19 -7.56 -1.96 -1.62
CA PHE A 19 -9.02 -1.95 -1.49
C PHE A 19 -9.74 -2.75 -2.59
N VAL A 20 -9.13 -2.94 -3.77
CA VAL A 20 -9.78 -3.72 -4.86
C VAL A 20 -10.14 -5.13 -4.43
N ILE A 21 -9.34 -5.75 -3.56
CA ILE A 21 -9.57 -7.12 -3.10
C ILE A 21 -10.92 -7.28 -2.39
N ALA A 22 -11.43 -6.21 -1.76
CA ALA A 22 -12.73 -6.25 -1.10
C ALA A 22 -13.88 -6.32 -2.11
N GLY A 23 -13.69 -5.71 -3.29
CA GLY A 23 -14.67 -5.73 -4.38
C GLY A 23 -14.66 -7.05 -5.17
N VAL A 24 -13.49 -7.69 -5.31
CA VAL A 24 -13.34 -8.97 -6.03
C VAL A 24 -13.13 -10.18 -5.11
N LEU A 25 -13.54 -10.08 -3.83
CA LEU A 25 -13.25 -11.10 -2.84
C LEU A 25 -13.85 -12.48 -3.20
N PRO A 26 -15.10 -12.58 -3.71
CA PRO A 26 -15.66 -13.86 -4.17
C PRO A 26 -14.85 -14.50 -5.31
N GLU A 27 -14.42 -13.72 -6.29
CA GLU A 27 -13.63 -14.16 -7.44
C GLU A 27 -12.24 -14.64 -7.01
N VAL A 28 -11.61 -13.91 -6.08
CA VAL A 28 -10.33 -14.32 -5.47
C VAL A 28 -10.50 -15.62 -4.69
N ALA A 29 -11.58 -15.76 -3.91
CA ALA A 29 -11.86 -16.99 -3.18
C ALA A 29 -12.01 -18.20 -4.13
N GLN A 30 -12.77 -18.01 -5.22
CA GLN A 30 -12.93 -19.02 -6.26
C GLN A 30 -11.61 -19.39 -6.93
N GLY A 31 -10.81 -18.39 -7.34
CA GLY A 31 -9.52 -18.59 -8.00
C GLY A 31 -8.49 -19.33 -7.14
N LEU A 32 -8.57 -19.18 -5.82
CA LEU A 32 -7.71 -19.87 -4.86
C LEU A 32 -8.30 -21.17 -4.32
N GLY A 33 -9.53 -21.52 -4.70
CA GLY A 33 -10.22 -22.72 -4.23
C GLY A 33 -10.57 -22.71 -2.73
N VAL A 34 -10.81 -21.53 -2.15
CA VAL A 34 -11.14 -21.37 -0.72
C VAL A 34 -12.52 -20.73 -0.51
N SER A 35 -13.04 -20.78 0.71
CA SER A 35 -14.29 -20.09 1.06
C SER A 35 -14.09 -18.57 1.13
N VAL A 36 -15.15 -17.79 0.90
CA VAL A 36 -15.11 -16.31 1.04
C VAL A 36 -14.68 -15.87 2.45
N PRO A 37 -15.16 -16.47 3.57
CA PRO A 37 -14.63 -16.18 4.90
C PRO A 37 -13.12 -16.41 5.01
N THR A 38 -12.60 -17.47 4.39
CA THR A 38 -11.15 -17.75 4.37
C THR A 38 -10.39 -16.69 3.56
N ALA A 39 -10.90 -16.31 2.39
CA ALA A 39 -10.32 -15.23 1.58
C ALA A 39 -10.27 -13.90 2.34
N GLY A 40 -11.20 -13.65 3.26
CA GLY A 40 -11.20 -12.49 4.15
C GLY A 40 -9.90 -12.32 4.96
N TYR A 41 -9.18 -13.40 5.27
CA TYR A 41 -7.87 -13.31 5.93
C TYR A 41 -6.80 -12.61 5.06
N LEU A 42 -6.97 -12.54 3.73
CA LEU A 42 -6.09 -11.76 2.85
C LEU A 42 -6.17 -10.27 3.15
N VAL A 43 -7.32 -9.78 3.63
CA VAL A 43 -7.52 -8.39 4.07
C VAL A 43 -6.93 -8.20 5.46
N SER A 44 -7.29 -9.06 6.41
CA SER A 44 -6.80 -8.97 7.80
C SER A 44 -5.28 -9.11 7.89
N GLY A 45 -4.70 -10.07 7.17
CA GLY A 45 -3.24 -10.26 7.12
C GLY A 45 -2.54 -9.03 6.53
N TYR A 46 -3.08 -8.45 5.47
CA TYR A 46 -2.55 -7.21 4.90
C TYR A 46 -2.59 -6.06 5.91
N ALA A 47 -3.71 -5.87 6.61
CA ALA A 47 -3.83 -4.87 7.67
C ALA A 47 -2.82 -5.08 8.81
N CYS A 48 -2.61 -6.34 9.25
CA CYS A 48 -1.56 -6.67 10.22
C CYS A 48 -0.16 -6.33 9.71
N GLY A 49 0.13 -6.61 8.44
CA GLY A 49 1.41 -6.28 7.81
C GLY A 49 1.69 -4.77 7.80
N ILE A 50 0.69 -3.95 7.50
CA ILE A 50 0.79 -2.48 7.63
C ILE A 50 1.03 -2.09 9.09
N ALA A 51 0.15 -2.54 10.00
CA ALA A 51 0.10 -2.08 11.37
C ALA A 51 1.36 -2.41 12.17
N ILE A 52 1.93 -3.59 11.95
CA ILE A 52 3.10 -4.08 12.69
C ILE A 52 4.37 -3.88 11.87
N GLY A 53 4.37 -4.38 10.63
CA GLY A 53 5.55 -4.39 9.78
C GLY A 53 5.97 -3.00 9.33
N GLY A 54 5.02 -2.13 9.00
CA GLY A 54 5.30 -0.76 8.54
C GLY A 54 6.17 0.04 9.52
N PRO A 55 5.75 0.20 10.80
CA PRO A 55 6.55 0.85 11.83
C PRO A 55 7.90 0.18 12.09
N LEU A 56 7.95 -1.15 12.15
CA LEU A 56 9.20 -1.89 12.35
C LEU A 56 10.20 -1.63 11.23
N LEU A 57 9.75 -1.70 9.97
CA LEU A 57 10.60 -1.43 8.81
C LEU A 57 11.06 0.04 8.79
N ALA A 58 10.19 0.98 9.19
CA ALA A 58 10.56 2.40 9.30
C ALA A 58 11.67 2.64 10.34
N LEU A 59 11.63 1.93 11.47
CA LEU A 59 12.68 1.99 12.50
C LEU A 59 14.00 1.39 11.98
N MET A 60 13.94 0.22 11.36
CA MET A 60 15.10 -0.49 10.80
C MET A 60 15.78 0.29 9.68
N THR A 61 15.02 1.10 8.93
CA THR A 61 15.53 1.87 7.79
C THR A 61 15.79 3.34 8.12
N SER A 62 15.81 3.71 9.41
CA SER A 62 16.00 5.10 9.88
C SER A 62 17.27 5.80 9.35
N LYS A 63 18.32 5.05 9.02
CA LYS A 63 19.59 5.57 8.47
C LYS A 63 19.58 5.74 6.94
N VAL A 64 18.57 5.23 6.24
CA VAL A 64 18.46 5.32 4.78
C VAL A 64 17.90 6.69 4.41
N SER A 65 18.46 7.34 3.37
CA SER A 65 17.91 8.60 2.90
C SER A 65 16.46 8.42 2.43
N ARG A 66 15.59 9.38 2.79
CA ARG A 66 14.13 9.27 2.60
C ARG A 66 13.74 9.03 1.14
N LYS A 67 14.38 9.73 0.20
CA LYS A 67 14.16 9.55 -1.25
C LYS A 67 14.49 8.12 -1.69
N THR A 68 15.65 7.60 -1.31
CA THR A 68 16.07 6.24 -1.66
C THR A 68 15.13 5.20 -1.06
N LEU A 69 14.70 5.41 0.19
CA LEU A 69 13.77 4.52 0.86
C LEU A 69 12.42 4.49 0.14
N LEU A 70 11.83 5.65 -0.18
CA LEU A 70 10.56 5.72 -0.92
C LEU A 70 10.63 4.98 -2.25
N ILE A 71 11.69 5.19 -3.03
CA ILE A 71 11.88 4.50 -4.32
C ILE A 71 11.98 2.98 -4.12
N ARG A 72 12.78 2.52 -3.15
CA ARG A 72 12.94 1.09 -2.84
C ARG A 72 11.61 0.46 -2.40
N LEU A 73 10.85 1.14 -1.57
CA LEU A 73 9.55 0.67 -1.09
C LEU A 73 8.54 0.57 -2.23
N THR A 74 8.49 1.55 -3.13
CA THR A 74 7.64 1.49 -4.33
C THR A 74 8.03 0.31 -5.23
N ILE A 75 9.32 0.11 -5.50
CA ILE A 75 9.79 -1.03 -6.30
C ILE A 75 9.45 -2.37 -5.62
N ALA A 76 9.74 -2.49 -4.32
CA ALA A 76 9.43 -3.69 -3.55
C ALA A 76 7.93 -4.01 -3.55
N PHE A 77 7.09 -2.97 -3.41
CA PHE A 77 5.64 -3.11 -3.51
C PHE A 77 5.22 -3.62 -4.88
N THR A 78 5.70 -3.01 -5.97
CA THR A 78 5.38 -3.43 -7.34
C THR A 78 5.79 -4.88 -7.60
N LEU A 79 6.99 -5.28 -7.18
CA LEU A 79 7.45 -6.66 -7.30
C LEU A 79 6.61 -7.61 -6.44
N GLY A 80 6.24 -7.20 -5.22
CA GLY A 80 5.35 -7.96 -4.35
C GLY A 80 3.97 -8.18 -4.96
N GLN A 81 3.44 -7.19 -5.68
CA GLN A 81 2.19 -7.32 -6.42
C GLN A 81 2.29 -8.30 -7.59
N VAL A 82 3.38 -8.28 -8.35
CA VAL A 82 3.65 -9.29 -9.39
C VAL A 82 3.74 -10.68 -8.77
N ALA A 83 4.42 -10.82 -7.63
CA ALA A 83 4.51 -12.10 -6.92
C ALA A 83 3.12 -12.58 -6.44
N CYS A 84 2.28 -11.69 -5.91
CA CYS A 84 0.90 -12.02 -5.52
C CYS A 84 0.06 -12.51 -6.70
N ALA A 85 0.23 -11.90 -7.88
CA ALA A 85 -0.47 -12.32 -9.09
C ALA A 85 -0.03 -13.71 -9.59
N LEU A 86 1.16 -14.16 -9.21
CA LEU A 86 1.73 -15.47 -9.55
C LEU A 86 1.60 -16.48 -8.40
N ALA A 87 0.87 -16.16 -7.33
CA ALA A 87 0.75 -17.04 -6.17
C ALA A 87 0.02 -18.34 -6.55
N PRO A 88 0.58 -19.52 -6.21
CA PRO A 88 -0.01 -20.81 -6.60
C PRO A 88 -1.21 -21.22 -5.72
N ASP A 89 -1.29 -20.69 -4.50
CA ASP A 89 -2.29 -21.06 -3.52
C ASP A 89 -2.57 -19.92 -2.53
N PHE A 90 -3.60 -20.11 -1.70
CA PHE A 90 -4.03 -19.14 -0.70
C PHE A 90 -2.93 -18.78 0.31
N THR A 91 -2.17 -19.76 0.79
CA THR A 91 -1.15 -19.54 1.82
C THR A 91 0.00 -18.70 1.24
N ALA A 92 0.46 -19.02 0.03
CA ALA A 92 1.44 -18.23 -0.68
C ALA A 92 0.95 -16.79 -0.90
N MET A 93 -0.29 -16.62 -1.37
CA MET A 93 -0.87 -15.29 -1.58
C MET A 93 -0.96 -14.50 -0.27
N LEU A 94 -1.40 -15.13 0.82
CA LEU A 94 -1.50 -14.49 2.14
C LEU A 94 -0.14 -14.01 2.64
N MET A 95 0.90 -14.86 2.57
CA MET A 95 2.24 -14.50 3.00
C MET A 95 2.85 -13.37 2.16
N LEU A 96 2.67 -13.42 0.84
CA LEU A 96 3.12 -12.36 -0.07
C LEU A 96 2.39 -11.04 0.19
N ARG A 97 1.09 -11.08 0.46
CA ARG A 97 0.29 -9.91 0.83
C ARG A 97 0.78 -9.30 2.13
N ILE A 98 1.02 -10.11 3.17
CA ILE A 98 1.57 -9.64 4.45
C ILE A 98 2.93 -8.99 4.24
N ALA A 99 3.83 -9.63 3.48
CA ALA A 99 5.15 -9.08 3.20
C ALA A 99 5.10 -7.77 2.43
N THR A 100 4.23 -7.67 1.42
CA THR A 100 4.04 -6.47 0.60
C THR A 100 3.42 -5.33 1.41
N ALA A 101 2.50 -5.64 2.32
CA ALA A 101 1.86 -4.69 3.22
C ALA A 101 2.86 -3.98 4.15
N VAL A 102 3.97 -4.63 4.52
CA VAL A 102 5.06 -4.00 5.29
C VAL A 102 5.64 -2.80 4.52
N ALA A 103 5.91 -2.99 3.22
CA ALA A 103 6.45 -1.93 2.37
C ALA A 103 5.45 -0.77 2.22
N HIS A 104 4.16 -1.12 2.06
CA HIS A 104 3.07 -0.15 2.02
C HIS A 104 3.02 0.69 3.31
N GLY A 105 2.93 0.06 4.48
CA GLY A 105 2.85 0.76 5.77
C GLY A 105 4.06 1.66 6.04
N CYS A 106 5.27 1.16 5.72
CA CYS A 106 6.50 1.93 5.87
C CYS A 106 6.50 3.17 4.95
N TYR A 107 6.04 3.01 3.70
CA TYR A 107 6.00 4.09 2.73
C TYR A 107 5.12 5.23 3.21
N PHE A 108 3.91 4.95 3.72
CA PHE A 108 3.01 6.01 4.16
C PHE A 108 3.60 6.84 5.30
N GLY A 109 4.21 6.20 6.30
CA GLY A 109 4.89 6.92 7.39
C GLY A 109 6.01 7.83 6.88
N VAL A 110 6.85 7.32 5.98
CA VAL A 110 7.97 8.08 5.40
C VAL A 110 7.48 9.19 4.46
N ALA A 111 6.46 8.92 3.65
CA ALA A 111 5.88 9.84 2.69
C ALA A 111 5.27 11.06 3.38
N MET A 112 4.58 10.86 4.52
CA MET A 112 4.03 11.98 5.29
C MET A 112 5.13 12.90 5.80
N VAL A 113 6.22 12.35 6.36
CA VAL A 113 7.37 13.13 6.83
C VAL A 113 8.03 13.90 5.69
N VAL A 114 8.15 13.29 4.51
CA VAL A 114 8.70 13.95 3.32
C VAL A 114 7.75 15.04 2.80
N ALA A 115 6.45 14.80 2.76
CA ALA A 115 5.49 15.81 2.30
C ALA A 115 5.54 17.08 3.15
N VAL A 116 5.56 16.94 4.48
CA VAL A 116 5.56 18.10 5.38
C VAL A 116 6.89 18.86 5.39
N SER A 117 8.00 18.22 4.97
CA SER A 117 9.30 18.89 4.83
C SER A 117 9.48 19.58 3.47
N LEU A 118 8.66 19.26 2.48
CA LEU A 118 8.67 19.87 1.14
C LEU A 118 7.86 21.17 1.05
N VAL A 119 7.15 21.55 2.11
CA VAL A 119 6.25 22.70 2.14
C VAL A 119 6.52 23.59 3.34
N ARG A 120 6.02 24.83 3.29
CA ARG A 120 6.00 25.75 4.43
C ARG A 120 5.09 25.22 5.54
N GLU A 121 5.34 25.63 6.77
CA GLU A 121 4.62 25.15 7.96
C GLU A 121 3.10 25.34 7.87
N ASP A 122 2.66 26.50 7.37
CA ASP A 122 1.26 26.86 7.13
C ASP A 122 0.56 25.98 6.06
N GLN A 123 1.34 25.19 5.30
CA GLN A 123 0.85 24.34 4.22
C GLN A 123 0.97 22.84 4.52
N ARG A 124 1.48 22.45 5.70
CA ARG A 124 1.68 21.03 6.05
C ARG A 124 0.38 20.23 6.01
N GLY A 125 -0.72 20.79 6.52
CA GLY A 125 -2.04 20.17 6.45
C GLY A 125 -2.48 19.91 4.99
N ARG A 126 -2.24 20.86 4.09
CA ARG A 126 -2.51 20.70 2.66
C ARG A 126 -1.63 19.62 2.03
N ALA A 127 -0.35 19.53 2.39
CA ALA A 127 0.53 18.48 1.85
C ALA A 127 0.07 17.07 2.26
N VAL A 128 -0.33 16.89 3.52
CA VAL A 128 -0.92 15.63 4.01
C VAL A 128 -2.23 15.33 3.29
N ALA A 129 -3.11 16.33 3.14
CA ALA A 129 -4.38 16.17 2.44
C ALA A 129 -4.17 15.75 0.96
N VAL A 130 -3.15 16.28 0.29
CA VAL A 130 -2.80 15.88 -1.09
C VAL A 130 -2.36 14.42 -1.14
N ILE A 131 -1.67 13.88 -0.14
CA ILE A 131 -1.32 12.44 -0.16
C ILE A 131 -2.57 11.60 0.11
N LEU A 132 -3.32 11.95 1.16
CA LEU A 132 -4.51 11.18 1.56
C LEU A 132 -5.61 11.21 0.51
N SER A 133 -5.73 12.28 -0.27
CA SER A 133 -6.64 12.32 -1.41
C SER A 133 -6.32 11.25 -2.45
N GLY A 134 -5.10 10.73 -2.50
CA GLY A 134 -4.75 9.55 -3.31
C GLY A 134 -5.58 8.33 -2.94
N LEU A 135 -5.75 8.06 -1.65
CA LEU A 135 -6.61 6.99 -1.15
C LEU A 135 -8.10 7.26 -1.41
N THR A 136 -8.53 8.51 -1.33
CA THR A 136 -9.91 8.86 -1.69
C THR A 136 -10.16 8.62 -3.18
N VAL A 137 -9.28 9.11 -4.05
CA VAL A 137 -9.38 8.94 -5.50
C VAL A 137 -9.24 7.46 -5.88
N SER A 138 -8.46 6.67 -5.15
CA SER A 138 -8.38 5.23 -5.40
C SER A 138 -9.72 4.54 -5.18
N ASN A 139 -10.47 4.90 -4.13
CA ASN A 139 -11.79 4.32 -3.88
C ASN A 139 -12.82 4.74 -4.94
N VAL A 140 -12.70 5.94 -5.50
CA VAL A 140 -13.65 6.44 -6.51
C VAL A 140 -13.35 5.92 -7.92
N ILE A 141 -12.07 5.83 -8.28
CA ILE A 141 -11.64 5.54 -9.66
C ILE A 141 -10.96 4.19 -9.74
N GLY A 142 -9.93 3.98 -8.92
CA GLY A 142 -9.04 2.83 -9.07
C GLY A 142 -9.69 1.50 -8.67
N VAL A 143 -10.44 1.47 -7.57
CA VAL A 143 -11.12 0.26 -7.09
C VAL A 143 -12.19 -0.19 -8.10
N PRO A 144 -13.13 0.67 -8.55
CA PRO A 144 -14.11 0.26 -9.57
C PRO A 144 -13.47 -0.15 -10.91
N ALA A 145 -12.32 0.42 -11.27
CA ALA A 145 -11.62 0.04 -12.50
C ALA A 145 -10.95 -1.35 -12.42
N GLY A 146 -10.78 -1.89 -11.22
CA GLY A 146 -10.15 -3.20 -10.98
C GLY A 146 -11.11 -4.31 -10.55
N THR A 147 -12.40 -4.01 -10.41
CA THR A 147 -13.49 -4.95 -10.13
C THR A 147 -14.25 -5.26 -11.40
#